data_AF-A0AAW2QSK3-F1
#
_entry.id   AF-A0AAW2QSK3-F1
#
_cell.length_a   1.000
_cell.length_b   1.000
_cell.length_c   1.000
_cell.angle_alpha   90.00
_cell.angle_beta   90.00
_cell.angle_gamma   90.00
#
_symmetry.space_group_name_H-M   'P 1'
#
loop_
_entity.id
_entity.type
_entity.pdbx_description
1 polymer ?
#
loop_
_entity_poly.entity_id
_entity_poly.type
_entity_poly.pdbx_seq_one_letter_code
_entity_poly.pdbx_strand_id
1 'polypeptide(L)'
;MLQLFLREPACDENNGNDDSYKRWRSLLDELESVIWSLMSSGGQSEARLWLCNSLSGISSINSRRQCDLFVNLLRSKPIKWHLASQLLQLIFENQPQKVGPIIAKKSYKLENFFKGNPRRILQWFSNFAGSGDFEHGKGAKALSQFAFVNRDICWEELEWKGKHGQSPAMVATKPHYFLDLDVQRTVENFLEYVPEFWSSNEFSESLKDGDILFIDTKYFVNWFTDLMYKEELEELWDVIEEFLMEQSFSFLCHHLLIILEEQDFHLFLDLIPKYLKPKSESIASGNASDWLEIVLSKYRGSSTIDQLLLLNAVTNQARQLLRLVREEGSEEEKEKIRNLVFQICDSSSYTNDLAPLMEEVSKRKPLEIHNKEDCGSDYDGRSSWSPKHKKRRKHKRKRKRKLDSAESYEDELVDFSLTNNRRDLQSKAGDWLLSTDGYSTTWSS
;
A
#
# COMPACT_ATOMS: atom_id res chain seq x y z
N MET A 1 15.46 -7.16 -28.66
CA MET A 1 16.10 -6.25 -27.68
C MET A 1 16.27 -6.89 -26.31
N LEU A 2 15.22 -7.39 -25.66
CA LEU A 2 15.29 -8.00 -24.31
C LEU A 2 16.31 -9.13 -24.09
N GLN A 3 16.47 -10.06 -25.05
CA GLN A 3 17.44 -11.16 -24.92
C GLN A 3 18.91 -10.69 -24.99
N LEU A 4 19.14 -9.45 -25.41
CA LEU A 4 20.45 -8.86 -25.67
C LEU A 4 20.90 -7.98 -24.51
N PHE A 5 19.96 -7.34 -23.82
CA PHE A 5 20.21 -6.53 -22.62
C PHE A 5 20.57 -7.37 -21.37
N LEU A 6 20.13 -8.63 -21.29
CA LEU A 6 20.20 -9.44 -20.06
C LEU A 6 21.36 -10.45 -20.00
N ARG A 7 22.33 -10.41 -20.92
CA ARG A 7 23.49 -11.33 -20.89
C ARG A 7 24.80 -10.60 -21.14
N GLU A 8 25.70 -10.73 -20.18
CA GLU A 8 27.12 -10.54 -20.44
C GLU A 8 27.60 -11.77 -21.26
N PRO A 9 28.14 -11.59 -22.47
CA PRO A 9 28.59 -12.72 -23.27
C PRO A 9 29.92 -13.24 -22.69
N ALA A 10 29.99 -14.54 -22.43
CA ALA A 10 31.29 -15.20 -22.28
C ALA A 10 32.00 -15.12 -23.63
N CYS A 11 33.09 -14.35 -23.69
CA CYS A 11 33.98 -14.34 -24.84
C CYS A 11 34.62 -15.72 -24.98
N ASP A 12 34.09 -16.56 -25.86
CA ASP A 12 34.92 -17.57 -26.50
C ASP A 12 35.66 -16.87 -27.64
N GLU A 13 36.97 -16.70 -27.46
CA GLU A 13 37.88 -15.90 -28.30
C GLU A 13 38.06 -16.39 -29.76
N ASN A 14 37.17 -17.21 -30.30
CA ASN A 14 37.32 -17.74 -31.65
C ASN A 14 35.98 -17.78 -32.40
N ASN A 15 35.65 -16.68 -33.09
CA ASN A 15 35.24 -16.69 -34.51
C ASN A 15 34.98 -15.25 -35.02
N GLY A 16 35.45 -14.98 -36.25
CA GLY A 16 35.59 -13.64 -36.84
C GLY A 16 34.30 -12.94 -37.25
N ASN A 17 33.52 -12.45 -36.28
CA ASN A 17 32.54 -11.38 -36.50
C ASN A 17 32.42 -10.44 -35.28
N ASP A 18 33.55 -10.17 -34.65
CA ASP A 18 33.66 -9.38 -33.41
C ASP A 18 33.37 -7.89 -33.64
N ASP A 19 33.71 -7.35 -34.83
CA ASP A 19 33.57 -5.91 -35.13
C ASP A 19 32.12 -5.48 -35.41
N SER A 20 31.31 -6.32 -36.06
CA SER A 20 29.89 -6.02 -36.29
C SER A 20 29.09 -6.10 -34.98
N TYR A 21 29.41 -7.06 -34.12
CA TYR A 21 28.82 -7.19 -32.80
C TYR A 21 29.19 -6.01 -31.90
N LYS A 22 30.47 -5.60 -31.87
CA LYS A 22 30.91 -4.40 -31.14
C LYS A 22 30.21 -3.12 -31.62
N ARG A 23 30.11 -2.93 -32.94
CA ARG A 23 29.42 -1.79 -33.54
C ARG A 23 27.93 -1.76 -33.20
N TRP A 24 27.30 -2.92 -33.23
CA TRP A 24 25.88 -3.01 -32.89
C TRP A 24 25.62 -2.80 -31.40
N ARG A 25 26.52 -3.29 -30.53
CA ARG A 25 26.48 -3.01 -29.09
C ARG A 25 26.66 -1.52 -28.80
N SER A 26 27.63 -0.86 -29.44
CA SER A 26 27.82 0.59 -29.25
C SER A 26 26.62 1.42 -29.70
N LEU A 27 25.94 1.02 -30.78
CA LEU A 27 24.71 1.69 -31.24
C LEU A 27 23.55 1.52 -30.25
N LEU A 28 23.46 0.36 -29.60
CA LEU A 28 22.46 0.11 -28.56
C LEU A 28 22.78 0.87 -27.27
N ASP A 29 24.05 0.94 -26.87
CA ASP A 29 24.50 1.72 -25.70
C ASP A 29 24.23 3.22 -25.93
N GLU A 30 24.45 3.72 -27.14
CA GLU A 30 24.16 5.11 -27.51
C GLU A 30 22.65 5.39 -27.53
N LEU A 31 21.84 4.46 -28.06
CA LEU A 31 20.39 4.57 -28.02
C LEU A 31 19.84 4.53 -26.59
N GLU A 32 20.37 3.64 -25.75
CA GLU A 32 20.08 3.58 -24.31
C GLU A 32 20.38 4.91 -23.64
N SER A 33 21.57 5.48 -23.89
CA SER A 33 21.97 6.76 -23.29
C SER A 33 21.04 7.91 -23.67
N VAL A 34 20.61 7.99 -24.93
CA VAL A 34 19.70 9.06 -25.40
C VAL A 34 18.30 8.89 -24.82
N ILE A 35 17.76 7.66 -24.80
CA ILE A 35 16.46 7.39 -24.18
C ILE A 35 16.49 7.68 -22.68
N TRP A 36 17.58 7.30 -22.01
CA TRP A 36 17.78 7.54 -20.59
C TRP A 36 17.87 9.03 -20.25
N SER A 37 18.60 9.81 -21.05
CA SER A 37 18.67 11.27 -20.92
C SER A 37 17.28 11.90 -20.92
N LEU A 38 16.44 11.50 -21.89
CA LEU A 38 15.06 11.99 -22.02
C LEU A 38 14.20 11.61 -20.82
N MET A 39 14.30 10.36 -20.36
CA MET A 39 13.56 9.91 -19.18
C MET A 39 14.03 10.61 -17.90
N SER A 40 15.30 10.96 -17.79
CA SER A 40 15.87 11.61 -16.60
C SER A 40 15.55 13.11 -16.52
N SER A 41 15.37 13.80 -17.66
CA SER A 41 15.15 15.26 -17.69
C SER A 41 13.71 15.70 -17.38
N GLY A 42 12.74 14.78 -17.33
CA GLY A 42 11.33 15.11 -17.09
C GLY A 42 10.39 13.90 -16.98
N GLY A 43 10.74 12.76 -17.58
CA GLY A 43 9.90 11.57 -17.65
C GLY A 43 10.03 10.56 -16.50
N GLN A 44 10.84 10.83 -15.47
CA GLN A 44 11.17 9.81 -14.45
C GLN A 44 9.95 9.41 -13.62
N SER A 45 9.09 10.37 -13.27
CA SER A 45 7.82 10.13 -12.56
C SER A 45 6.84 9.34 -13.43
N GLU A 46 6.80 9.59 -14.73
CA GLU A 46 5.96 8.86 -15.67
C GLU A 46 6.47 7.43 -15.88
N ALA A 47 7.78 7.26 -16.05
CA ALA A 47 8.43 5.95 -16.13
C ALA A 47 8.19 5.11 -14.87
N ARG A 48 8.21 5.74 -13.69
CA ARG A 48 7.86 5.09 -12.43
C ARG A 48 6.40 4.64 -12.42
N LEU A 49 5.47 5.51 -12.84
CA LEU A 49 4.05 5.16 -12.93
C LEU A 49 3.83 3.98 -13.88
N TRP A 50 4.50 3.98 -15.03
CA TRP A 50 4.50 2.87 -15.98
C TRP A 50 4.98 1.56 -15.36
N LEU A 51 6.04 1.61 -14.54
CA LEU A 51 6.52 0.42 -13.82
C LEU A 51 5.50 -0.04 -12.78
N CYS A 52 4.92 0.86 -11.99
CA CYS A 52 3.84 0.52 -11.05
C CYS A 52 2.66 -0.15 -11.75
N ASN A 53 2.25 0.34 -12.92
CA ASN A 53 1.17 -0.24 -13.72
C ASN A 53 1.55 -1.63 -14.27
N SER A 54 2.79 -1.82 -14.72
CA SER A 54 3.23 -3.15 -15.17
C SER A 54 3.33 -4.14 -14.00
N LEU A 55 3.80 -3.69 -12.82
CA LEU A 55 3.84 -4.49 -11.60
C LEU A 55 2.44 -4.90 -11.13
N SER A 56 1.46 -4.00 -11.23
CA SER A 56 0.07 -4.26 -10.82
C SER A 56 -0.59 -5.37 -11.65
N GLY A 57 -0.06 -5.65 -12.86
CA GLY A 57 -0.49 -6.73 -13.75
C GLY A 57 0.15 -8.11 -13.48
N ILE A 58 1.04 -8.23 -12.49
CA ILE A 58 1.66 -9.51 -12.13
C ILE A 58 0.61 -10.46 -11.56
N SER A 59 0.47 -11.62 -12.19
CA SER A 59 -0.59 -12.59 -11.87
C SER A 59 -0.09 -13.78 -11.05
N SER A 60 1.23 -13.96 -10.93
CA SER A 60 1.82 -15.08 -10.18
C SER A 60 1.86 -14.88 -8.66
N ILE A 61 1.59 -13.66 -8.18
CA ILE A 61 1.49 -13.34 -6.75
C ILE A 61 0.06 -13.63 -6.29
N ASN A 62 -0.09 -14.56 -5.34
CA ASN A 62 -1.38 -14.85 -4.73
C ASN A 62 -1.62 -13.97 -3.49
N SER A 63 -2.86 -13.93 -2.99
CA SER A 63 -3.27 -13.10 -1.83
C SER A 63 -2.34 -13.26 -0.62
N ARG A 64 -1.90 -14.50 -0.32
CA ARG A 64 -1.01 -14.75 0.83
C ARG A 64 0.37 -14.14 0.64
N ARG A 65 0.94 -14.25 -0.55
CA ARG A 65 2.26 -13.69 -0.83
C ARG A 65 2.25 -12.17 -0.94
N GLN A 66 1.20 -11.56 -1.49
CA GLN A 66 1.10 -10.09 -1.45
C GLN A 66 0.96 -9.59 -0.01
N CYS A 67 0.20 -10.28 0.84
CA CYS A 67 0.07 -9.94 2.25
C CYS A 67 1.43 -9.97 2.94
N ASP A 68 2.17 -11.09 2.80
CA ASP A 68 3.53 -11.21 3.34
C ASP A 68 4.47 -10.12 2.80
N LEU A 69 4.37 -9.77 1.52
CA LEU A 69 5.19 -8.73 0.87
C LEU A 69 4.94 -7.35 1.48
N PHE A 70 3.67 -6.91 1.57
CA PHE A 70 3.32 -5.59 2.12
C PHE A 70 3.52 -5.52 3.63
N VAL A 71 3.23 -6.59 4.39
CA VAL A 71 3.53 -6.64 5.83
C VAL A 71 5.02 -6.55 6.10
N ASN A 72 5.84 -7.26 5.33
CA ASN A 72 7.30 -7.16 5.46
C ASN A 72 7.81 -5.77 5.10
N LEU A 73 7.21 -5.11 4.10
CA LEU A 73 7.52 -3.72 3.80
C LEU A 73 7.16 -2.81 4.98
N LEU A 74 5.95 -2.90 5.54
CA LEU A 74 5.50 -2.11 6.69
C LEU A 74 6.35 -2.30 7.95
N ARG A 75 6.86 -3.51 8.18
CA ARG A 75 7.71 -3.86 9.34
C ARG A 75 9.20 -3.60 9.11
N SER A 76 9.62 -3.35 7.88
CA SER A 76 11.02 -3.08 7.58
C SER A 76 11.46 -1.72 8.16
N LYS A 77 12.73 -1.57 8.50
CA LYS A 77 13.29 -0.31 9.06
C LYS A 77 13.97 0.52 7.96
N PRO A 78 13.91 1.86 8.01
CA PRO A 78 13.17 2.72 8.95
C PRO A 78 11.64 2.57 8.81
N ILE A 79 10.86 3.01 9.80
CA ILE A 79 9.38 2.88 9.75
C ILE A 79 8.82 3.73 8.61
N LYS A 80 7.99 3.12 7.76
CA LYS A 80 7.36 3.77 6.60
C LYS A 80 6.04 4.42 7.00
N TRP A 81 6.12 5.56 7.69
CA TRP A 81 4.95 6.29 8.19
C TRP A 81 3.95 6.65 7.08
N HIS A 82 4.44 7.10 5.92
CA HIS A 82 3.58 7.46 4.78
C HIS A 82 2.84 6.25 4.20
N LEU A 83 3.52 5.10 4.08
CA LEU A 83 2.91 3.86 3.64
C LEU A 83 1.83 3.36 4.61
N ALA A 84 2.14 3.34 5.92
CA ALA A 84 1.19 2.93 6.95
C ALA A 84 -0.02 3.86 6.99
N SER A 85 0.20 5.17 6.92
CA SER A 85 -0.85 6.19 6.85
C SER A 85 -1.78 5.97 5.67
N GLN A 86 -1.23 5.78 4.46
CA GLN A 86 -2.04 5.54 3.26
C GLN A 86 -2.82 4.23 3.35
N LEU A 87 -2.20 3.16 3.87
CA LEU A 87 -2.89 1.89 4.05
C LEU A 87 -4.06 2.00 5.04
N LEU A 88 -3.84 2.68 6.17
CA LEU A 88 -4.91 2.93 7.15
C LEU A 88 -6.04 3.77 6.55
N GLN A 89 -5.72 4.79 5.75
CA GLN A 89 -6.75 5.56 5.03
C GLN A 89 -7.57 4.67 4.10
N LEU A 90 -6.93 3.79 3.32
CA LEU A 90 -7.65 2.85 2.46
C LEU A 90 -8.54 1.90 3.27
N ILE A 91 -8.09 1.42 4.42
CA ILE A 91 -8.90 0.58 5.32
C ILE A 91 -10.11 1.38 5.83
N PHE A 92 -9.90 2.64 6.24
CA PHE A 92 -10.98 3.48 6.74
C PHE A 92 -12.02 3.82 5.67
N GLU A 93 -11.58 4.02 4.42
CA GLU A 93 -12.46 4.33 3.29
C GLU A 93 -13.23 3.11 2.79
N ASN A 94 -12.60 1.93 2.76
CA ASN A 94 -13.19 0.74 2.15
C ASN A 94 -13.89 -0.18 3.17
N GLN A 95 -13.37 -0.27 4.39
CA GLN A 95 -13.80 -1.23 5.41
C GLN A 95 -13.76 -0.66 6.85
N PRO A 96 -14.41 0.49 7.13
CA PRO A 96 -14.42 1.11 8.46
C PRO A 96 -14.96 0.18 9.55
N GLN A 97 -15.89 -0.73 9.21
CA GLN A 97 -16.47 -1.70 10.12
C GLN A 97 -15.48 -2.72 10.70
N LYS A 98 -14.30 -2.91 10.08
CA LYS A 98 -13.26 -3.82 10.61
C LYS A 98 -12.45 -3.19 11.74
N VAL A 99 -12.25 -1.88 11.67
CA VAL A 99 -11.50 -1.11 12.67
C VAL A 99 -12.40 -0.50 13.75
N GLY A 100 -13.69 -0.31 13.49
CA GLY A 100 -14.67 0.16 14.46
C GLY A 100 -14.67 -0.62 15.79
N PRO A 101 -14.62 -1.96 15.81
CA PRO A 101 -14.53 -2.74 17.05
C PRO A 101 -13.26 -2.45 17.88
N ILE A 102 -12.15 -2.10 17.25
CA ILE A 102 -10.90 -1.71 17.94
C ILE A 102 -11.11 -0.37 18.64
N ILE A 103 -11.77 0.58 17.98
CA ILE A 103 -12.13 1.88 18.55
C ILE A 103 -13.11 1.69 19.71
N ALA A 104 -14.13 0.86 19.52
CA ALA A 104 -15.15 0.54 20.52
C ALA A 104 -14.56 -0.03 21.80
N LYS A 105 -13.56 -0.94 21.70
CA LYS A 105 -12.83 -1.48 22.86
C LYS A 105 -11.99 -0.43 23.61
N LYS A 106 -11.54 0.61 22.91
CA LYS A 106 -10.73 1.71 23.46
C LYS A 106 -11.53 3.03 23.51
N SER A 107 -12.85 2.96 23.63
CA SER A 107 -13.76 4.12 23.55
C SER A 107 -13.41 5.23 24.54
N TYR A 108 -12.92 4.87 25.72
CA TYR A 108 -12.49 5.80 26.76
C TYR A 108 -11.39 6.77 26.30
N LYS A 109 -10.57 6.40 25.30
CA LYS A 109 -9.55 7.31 24.75
C LYS A 109 -10.15 8.47 23.95
N LEU A 110 -11.42 8.38 23.53
CA LEU A 110 -12.08 9.42 22.76
C LEU A 110 -12.52 10.62 23.61
N GLU A 111 -12.41 10.57 24.93
CA GLU A 111 -12.56 11.76 25.78
C GLU A 111 -11.64 12.90 25.27
N ASN A 112 -10.35 12.58 25.06
CA ASN A 112 -9.35 13.52 24.54
C ASN A 112 -9.60 13.92 23.08
N PHE A 113 -10.33 13.09 22.32
CA PHE A 113 -10.67 13.42 20.94
C PHE A 113 -11.70 14.55 20.87
N PHE A 114 -12.67 14.55 21.77
CA PHE A 114 -13.73 15.56 21.83
C PHE A 114 -13.36 16.78 22.68
N LYS A 115 -12.50 16.62 23.68
CA LYS A 115 -12.10 17.69 24.61
C LYS A 115 -11.58 18.93 23.89
N GLY A 116 -12.23 20.08 24.14
CA GLY A 116 -11.86 21.37 23.57
C GLY A 116 -12.13 21.52 22.06
N ASN A 117 -12.84 20.58 21.43
CA ASN A 117 -13.10 20.62 19.99
C ASN A 117 -14.61 20.56 19.67
N PRO A 118 -15.28 21.72 19.61
CA PRO A 118 -16.73 21.79 19.42
C PRO A 118 -17.18 21.24 18.07
N ARG A 119 -16.33 21.31 17.03
CA ARG A 119 -16.67 20.79 15.70
C ARG A 119 -16.83 19.27 15.73
N ARG A 120 -15.89 18.55 16.34
CA ARG A 120 -15.94 17.09 16.48
C ARG A 120 -17.16 16.66 17.29
N ILE A 121 -17.43 17.38 18.39
CA ILE A 121 -18.60 17.14 19.24
C ILE A 121 -19.89 17.25 18.42
N LEU A 122 -20.08 18.38 17.74
CA LEU A 122 -21.31 18.63 17.00
C LEU A 122 -21.49 17.63 15.84
N GLN A 123 -20.42 17.26 15.13
CA GLN A 123 -20.49 16.28 14.04
C GLN A 123 -20.92 14.89 14.51
N TRP A 124 -20.49 14.46 15.70
CA TRP A 124 -20.82 13.13 16.22
C TRP A 124 -22.17 13.09 16.95
N PHE A 125 -22.42 14.07 17.82
CA PHE A 125 -23.51 14.02 18.80
C PHE A 125 -24.79 14.76 18.37
N SER A 126 -24.79 15.52 17.27
CA SER A 126 -25.99 16.29 16.86
C SER A 126 -27.04 15.50 16.07
N ASN A 127 -26.82 14.20 15.83
CA ASN A 127 -27.63 13.37 14.93
C ASN A 127 -28.93 12.85 15.60
N PHE A 128 -29.69 13.72 16.27
CA PHE A 128 -30.95 13.35 16.90
C PHE A 128 -32.09 13.27 15.86
N ALA A 129 -32.79 12.14 15.82
CA ALA A 129 -34.04 11.95 15.08
C ALA A 129 -35.10 13.03 15.38
N GLY A 130 -35.73 13.53 14.31
CA GLY A 130 -36.88 14.41 14.37
C GLY A 130 -38.22 13.69 14.43
N SER A 131 -39.30 14.47 14.29
CA SER A 131 -40.67 13.92 14.18
C SER A 131 -40.89 13.30 12.79
N GLY A 132 -40.33 12.10 12.57
CA GLY A 132 -40.42 11.37 11.30
C GLY A 132 -39.33 10.31 11.10
N ASP A 133 -38.20 10.43 11.80
CA ASP A 133 -37.11 9.45 11.76
C ASP A 133 -37.31 8.35 12.82
N PHE A 134 -36.85 7.14 12.51
CA PHE A 134 -37.10 5.98 13.37
C PHE A 134 -36.21 5.95 14.63
N GLU A 135 -34.95 6.39 14.55
CA GLU A 135 -34.01 6.36 15.69
C GLU A 135 -32.93 7.45 15.60
N HIS A 136 -32.42 7.92 16.74
CA HIS A 136 -31.23 8.78 16.79
C HIS A 136 -30.02 8.05 16.18
N GLY A 137 -29.11 8.79 15.53
CA GLY A 137 -27.91 8.24 14.92
C GLY A 137 -26.63 8.49 15.74
N LYS A 138 -25.58 7.70 15.48
CA LYS A 138 -24.21 7.93 15.97
C LYS A 138 -24.14 8.23 17.48
N GLY A 139 -23.38 9.27 17.87
CA GLY A 139 -23.23 9.67 19.27
C GLY A 139 -24.53 10.14 19.93
N ALA A 140 -25.49 10.68 19.17
CA ALA A 140 -26.78 11.10 19.70
C ALA A 140 -27.58 9.91 20.28
N LYS A 141 -27.49 8.75 19.61
CA LYS A 141 -28.06 7.49 20.10
C LYS A 141 -27.43 7.08 21.43
N ALA A 142 -26.10 7.06 21.50
CA ALA A 142 -25.38 6.74 22.73
C ALA A 142 -25.76 7.67 23.89
N LEU A 143 -25.79 8.99 23.63
CA LEU A 143 -26.10 10.00 24.63
C LEU A 143 -27.53 9.84 25.16
N SER A 144 -28.52 9.69 24.27
CA SER A 144 -29.91 9.48 24.68
C SER A 144 -30.12 8.18 25.47
N GLN A 145 -29.53 7.07 25.03
CA GLN A 145 -29.67 5.77 25.67
C GLN A 145 -29.01 5.77 27.05
N PHE A 146 -27.76 6.25 27.13
CA PHE A 146 -27.04 6.36 28.39
C PHE A 146 -27.78 7.27 29.36
N ALA A 147 -28.34 8.39 28.85
CA ALA A 147 -29.08 9.34 29.67
C ALA A 147 -30.31 8.72 30.34
N PHE A 148 -31.06 7.88 29.61
CA PHE A 148 -32.21 7.20 30.16
C PHE A 148 -31.85 6.09 31.15
N VAL A 149 -30.78 5.34 30.88
CA VAL A 149 -30.34 4.24 31.75
C VAL A 149 -29.81 4.77 33.09
N ASN A 150 -29.06 5.87 33.07
CA ASN A 150 -28.36 6.43 34.24
C ASN A 150 -28.96 7.77 34.69
N ARG A 151 -30.29 7.89 34.62
CA ARG A 151 -31.05 9.14 34.84
C ARG A 151 -30.75 9.87 36.14
N ASP A 152 -30.31 9.14 37.16
CA ASP A 152 -29.99 9.65 38.50
C ASP A 152 -28.66 10.42 38.54
N ILE A 153 -27.78 10.18 37.56
CA ILE A 153 -26.42 10.75 37.54
C ILE A 153 -26.30 11.79 36.42
N CYS A 154 -26.86 11.53 35.25
CA CYS A 154 -26.57 12.32 34.04
C CYS A 154 -27.66 13.32 33.65
N TRP A 155 -28.88 13.21 34.20
CA TRP A 155 -29.99 14.01 33.70
C TRP A 155 -29.88 15.49 34.07
N GLU A 156 -29.24 15.78 35.20
CA GLU A 156 -28.94 17.15 35.63
C GLU A 156 -27.81 17.78 34.80
N GLU A 157 -26.98 16.95 34.17
CA GLU A 157 -25.86 17.38 33.31
C GLU A 157 -26.29 17.68 31.86
N LEU A 158 -27.54 17.37 31.50
CA LEU A 158 -28.12 17.72 30.20
C LEU A 158 -28.49 19.19 30.14
N GLU A 159 -27.91 19.90 29.18
CA GLU A 159 -28.14 21.34 28.99
C GLU A 159 -29.14 21.59 27.86
N TRP A 160 -30.19 22.35 28.16
CA TRP A 160 -31.31 22.60 27.26
C TRP A 160 -31.24 24.04 26.76
N LYS A 161 -31.49 24.25 25.46
CA LYS A 161 -31.54 25.61 24.87
C LYS A 161 -32.71 26.46 25.38
N GLY A 162 -33.74 25.82 25.94
CA GLY A 162 -34.93 26.47 26.49
C GLY A 162 -34.79 26.93 27.95
N LYS A 163 -35.76 27.71 28.45
CA LYS A 163 -35.74 28.25 29.82
C LYS A 163 -35.88 27.19 30.93
N HIS A 164 -36.37 26.01 30.61
CA HIS A 164 -36.62 24.95 31.57
C HIS A 164 -36.11 23.63 31.00
N GLY A 165 -35.39 22.85 31.83
CA GLY A 165 -35.00 21.50 31.49
C GLY A 165 -36.23 20.59 31.32
N GLN A 166 -36.09 19.55 30.50
CA GLN A 166 -37.15 18.58 30.27
C GLN A 166 -37.06 17.44 31.28
N SER A 167 -38.20 17.02 31.85
CA SER A 167 -38.21 15.90 32.78
C SER A 167 -37.98 14.56 32.06
N PRO A 168 -37.33 13.57 32.69
CA PRO A 168 -37.10 12.26 32.07
C PRO A 168 -38.37 11.59 31.55
N ALA A 169 -39.47 11.70 32.31
CA ALA A 169 -40.76 11.15 31.93
C ALA A 169 -41.32 11.82 30.66
N MET A 170 -41.15 13.14 30.52
CA MET A 170 -41.60 13.87 29.34
C MET A 170 -40.81 13.44 28.10
N VAL A 171 -39.47 13.39 28.20
CA VAL A 171 -38.60 13.02 27.07
C VAL A 171 -38.79 11.56 26.67
N ALA A 172 -39.06 10.65 27.62
CA ALA A 172 -39.38 9.26 27.30
C ALA A 172 -40.65 9.12 26.44
N THR A 173 -41.66 9.96 26.65
CA THR A 173 -42.88 9.98 25.82
C THR A 173 -42.70 10.74 24.51
N LYS A 174 -41.74 11.66 24.46
CA LYS A 174 -41.49 12.57 23.32
C LYS A 174 -39.98 12.72 23.08
N PRO A 175 -39.34 11.74 22.42
CA PRO A 175 -37.88 11.75 22.22
C PRO A 175 -37.37 12.94 21.39
N HIS A 176 -38.22 13.57 20.58
CA HIS A 176 -37.85 14.75 19.79
C HIS A 176 -37.38 15.94 20.64
N TYR A 177 -37.67 15.97 21.95
CA TYR A 177 -37.12 17.00 22.84
C TYR A 177 -35.59 17.02 22.86
N PHE A 178 -34.91 15.91 22.54
CA PHE A 178 -33.45 15.93 22.42
C PHE A 178 -32.93 16.90 21.35
N LEU A 179 -33.75 17.32 20.37
CA LEU A 179 -33.40 18.38 19.43
C LEU A 179 -33.15 19.75 20.12
N ASP A 180 -33.76 19.95 21.28
CA ASP A 180 -33.62 21.17 22.07
C ASP A 180 -32.38 21.15 22.99
N LEU A 181 -31.59 20.07 22.98
CA LEU A 181 -30.33 20.03 23.72
C LEU A 181 -29.31 21.01 23.12
N ASP A 182 -28.59 21.68 24.03
CA ASP A 182 -27.27 22.23 23.74
C ASP A 182 -26.26 21.08 23.76
N VAL A 183 -26.07 20.46 22.59
CA VAL A 183 -25.21 19.29 22.40
C VAL A 183 -23.77 19.57 22.82
N GLN A 184 -23.26 20.76 22.48
CA GLN A 184 -21.88 21.11 22.81
C GLN A 184 -21.71 21.15 24.33
N ARG A 185 -22.53 21.94 25.01
CA ARG A 185 -22.42 22.13 26.45
C ARG A 185 -22.72 20.86 27.23
N THR A 186 -23.70 20.09 26.77
CA THR A 186 -24.01 18.77 27.33
C THR A 186 -22.79 17.84 27.27
N VAL A 187 -22.13 17.75 26.11
CA VAL A 187 -20.94 16.88 25.98
C VAL A 187 -19.76 17.41 26.79
N GLU A 188 -19.59 18.73 26.90
CA GLU A 188 -18.61 19.34 27.80
C GLU A 188 -18.87 18.95 29.27
N ASN A 189 -20.12 18.96 29.73
CA ASN A 189 -20.49 18.45 31.05
C ASN A 189 -20.19 16.95 31.19
N PHE A 190 -20.49 16.12 30.18
CA PHE A 190 -20.14 14.69 30.20
C PHE A 190 -18.63 14.44 30.24
N LEU A 191 -17.81 15.32 29.66
CA LEU A 191 -16.35 15.23 29.74
C LEU A 191 -15.84 15.53 31.16
N GLU A 192 -16.52 16.40 31.91
CA GLU A 192 -16.08 16.84 33.25
C GLU A 192 -16.70 16.02 34.39
N TYR A 193 -18.01 15.77 34.32
CA TYR A 193 -18.81 15.28 35.44
C TYR A 193 -19.29 13.84 35.28
N VAL A 194 -19.23 13.25 34.08
CA VAL A 194 -19.77 11.90 33.81
C VAL A 194 -18.78 11.03 33.01
N PRO A 195 -17.61 10.70 33.59
CA PRO A 195 -16.57 9.92 32.92
C PRO A 195 -17.02 8.49 32.54
N GLU A 196 -18.03 7.94 33.21
CA GLU A 196 -18.58 6.61 32.97
C GLU A 196 -19.16 6.47 31.57
N PHE A 197 -19.65 7.57 30.98
CA PHE A 197 -20.19 7.58 29.63
C PHE A 197 -19.17 7.10 28.59
N TRP A 198 -17.91 7.52 28.70
CA TRP A 198 -16.86 7.22 27.72
C TRP A 198 -16.40 5.76 27.74
N SER A 199 -16.69 5.04 28.84
CA SER A 199 -16.43 3.60 28.99
C SER A 199 -17.71 2.77 28.92
N SER A 200 -18.84 3.40 28.61
CA SER A 200 -20.15 2.74 28.58
C SER A 200 -20.34 1.84 27.36
N ASN A 201 -21.25 0.88 27.48
CA ASN A 201 -21.62 0.02 26.37
C ASN A 201 -22.35 0.83 25.29
N GLU A 202 -23.21 1.77 25.66
CA GLU A 202 -23.98 2.62 24.75
C GLU A 202 -23.05 3.42 23.82
N PHE A 203 -21.98 4.00 24.39
CA PHE A 203 -20.99 4.71 23.59
C PHE A 203 -20.14 3.75 22.75
N SER A 204 -19.68 2.64 23.32
CA SER A 204 -18.89 1.62 22.61
C SER A 204 -19.64 1.03 21.39
N GLU A 205 -20.92 0.70 21.54
CA GLU A 205 -21.77 0.18 20.46
C GLU A 205 -21.89 1.20 19.32
N SER A 206 -22.00 2.50 19.62
CA SER A 206 -22.10 3.55 18.59
C SER A 206 -20.86 3.69 17.70
N LEU A 207 -19.72 3.10 18.10
CA LEU A 207 -18.43 3.20 17.40
C LEU A 207 -18.13 2.01 16.51
N LYS A 208 -18.87 0.90 16.64
CA LYS A 208 -18.56 -0.38 15.97
C LYS A 208 -18.56 -0.32 14.45
N ASP A 209 -19.39 0.55 13.87
CA ASP A 209 -19.47 0.71 12.41
C ASP A 209 -18.28 1.49 11.83
N GLY A 210 -17.48 2.15 12.67
CA GLY A 210 -16.30 2.90 12.25
C GLY A 210 -16.60 4.30 11.68
N ASP A 211 -17.86 4.74 11.66
CA ASP A 211 -18.28 6.06 11.15
C ASP A 211 -17.52 7.25 11.75
N ILE A 212 -17.02 7.12 12.99
CA ILE A 212 -16.28 8.17 13.67
C ILE A 212 -14.97 8.53 12.95
N LEU A 213 -14.40 7.60 12.18
CA LEU A 213 -13.16 7.77 11.41
C LEU A 213 -13.25 8.95 10.42
N PHE A 214 -14.45 9.25 9.92
CA PHE A 214 -14.68 10.30 8.94
C PHE A 214 -14.82 11.70 9.54
N ILE A 215 -14.91 11.81 10.88
CA ILE A 215 -14.91 13.12 11.55
C ILE A 215 -13.54 13.78 11.43
N ASP A 216 -12.48 13.01 11.69
CA ASP A 216 -11.11 13.49 11.60
C ASP A 216 -10.17 12.33 11.27
N THR A 217 -10.12 12.00 9.99
CA THR A 217 -9.31 10.89 9.48
C THR A 217 -7.84 11.03 9.85
N LYS A 218 -7.30 12.27 9.89
CA LYS A 218 -5.90 12.51 10.25
C LYS A 218 -5.62 12.12 11.70
N TYR A 219 -6.51 12.48 12.62
CA TYR A 219 -6.40 12.07 14.02
C TYR A 219 -6.39 10.54 14.16
N PHE A 220 -7.33 9.86 13.51
CA PHE A 220 -7.43 8.41 13.60
C PHE A 220 -6.25 7.70 12.94
N VAL A 221 -5.77 8.18 11.80
CA VAL A 221 -4.57 7.62 11.16
C VAL A 221 -3.37 7.70 12.11
N ASN A 222 -3.13 8.86 12.73
CA ASN A 222 -2.04 9.01 13.69
C ASN A 222 -2.22 8.08 14.89
N TRP A 223 -3.42 8.02 15.45
CA TRP A 223 -3.73 7.15 16.58
C TRP A 223 -3.53 5.66 16.24
N PHE A 224 -4.03 5.20 15.09
CA PHE A 224 -3.86 3.82 14.64
C PHE A 224 -2.40 3.50 14.30
N THR A 225 -1.64 4.47 13.77
CA THR A 225 -0.21 4.25 13.52
C THR A 225 0.56 4.06 14.83
N ASP A 226 0.19 4.79 15.88
CA ASP A 226 0.68 4.54 17.24
C ASP A 226 0.28 3.15 17.76
N LEU A 227 -0.94 2.70 17.48
CA LEU A 227 -1.37 1.33 17.81
C LEU A 227 -0.53 0.26 17.07
N MET A 228 -0.17 0.51 15.82
CA MET A 228 0.65 -0.41 15.02
C MET A 228 2.07 -0.55 15.55
N TYR A 229 2.76 0.57 15.79
CA TYR A 229 4.21 0.57 16.01
C TYR A 229 4.63 0.84 17.46
N LYS A 230 3.82 1.54 18.26
CA LYS A 230 4.13 1.78 19.69
C LYS A 230 3.49 0.74 20.60
N GLU A 231 2.20 0.45 20.37
CA GLU A 231 1.47 -0.56 21.17
C GLU A 231 1.59 -1.99 20.60
N GLU A 232 2.06 -2.15 19.36
CA GLU A 232 2.13 -3.44 18.64
C GLU A 232 0.84 -4.27 18.78
N LEU A 233 -0.31 -3.62 18.55
CA LEU A 233 -1.61 -4.24 18.76
C LEU A 233 -1.88 -5.34 17.73
N GLU A 234 -1.85 -6.60 18.16
CA GLU A 234 -2.07 -7.78 17.29
C GLU A 234 -3.42 -7.73 16.56
N GLU A 235 -4.50 -7.33 17.23
CA GLU A 235 -5.83 -7.24 16.61
C GLU A 235 -5.86 -6.28 15.41
N LEU A 236 -5.02 -5.24 15.40
CA LEU A 236 -4.90 -4.32 14.28
C LEU A 236 -4.08 -4.92 13.13
N TRP A 237 -3.02 -5.66 13.44
CA TRP A 237 -2.25 -6.38 12.43
C TRP A 237 -3.10 -7.46 11.76
N ASP A 238 -3.95 -8.17 12.50
CA ASP A 238 -4.92 -9.12 11.95
C ASP A 238 -5.85 -8.45 10.93
N VAL A 239 -6.40 -7.27 11.25
CA VAL A 239 -7.25 -6.48 10.33
C VAL A 239 -6.47 -6.04 9.09
N ILE A 240 -5.22 -5.62 9.24
CA ILE A 240 -4.36 -5.23 8.12
C ILE A 240 -4.09 -6.44 7.21
N GLU A 241 -3.73 -7.58 7.78
CA GLU A 241 -3.49 -8.82 7.03
C GLU A 241 -4.75 -9.26 6.29
N GLU A 242 -5.91 -9.26 6.95
CA GLU A 242 -7.20 -9.59 6.34
C GLU A 242 -7.53 -8.64 5.17
N PHE A 243 -7.34 -7.33 5.34
CA PHE A 243 -7.54 -6.34 4.28
C PHE A 243 -6.61 -6.59 3.09
N LEU A 244 -5.32 -6.80 3.34
CA LEU A 244 -4.33 -7.10 2.30
C LEU A 244 -4.62 -8.41 1.56
N MET A 245 -5.26 -9.39 2.22
CA MET A 245 -5.67 -10.65 1.61
C MET A 245 -6.89 -10.50 0.70
N GLU A 246 -7.83 -9.64 1.07
CA GLU A 246 -9.09 -9.42 0.34
C GLU A 246 -8.93 -8.53 -0.90
N GLN A 247 -8.05 -7.54 -0.83
CA GLN A 247 -7.81 -6.63 -1.95
C GLN A 247 -7.04 -7.32 -3.09
N SER A 248 -7.29 -6.88 -4.33
CA SER A 248 -6.50 -7.34 -5.47
C SER A 248 -5.07 -6.79 -5.43
N PHE A 249 -4.08 -7.56 -5.91
CA PHE A 249 -2.70 -7.08 -6.00
C PHE A 249 -2.61 -5.77 -6.79
N SER A 250 -3.37 -5.70 -7.87
CA SER A 250 -3.42 -4.52 -8.73
C SER A 250 -3.88 -3.28 -7.96
N PHE A 251 -4.96 -3.39 -7.18
CA PHE A 251 -5.46 -2.32 -6.33
C PHE A 251 -4.37 -1.84 -5.34
N LEU A 252 -3.74 -2.76 -4.62
CA LEU A 252 -2.68 -2.43 -3.66
C LEU A 252 -1.51 -1.74 -4.33
N CYS A 253 -1.08 -2.21 -5.51
CA CYS A 253 0.02 -1.60 -6.25
C CYS A 253 -0.28 -0.15 -6.67
N HIS A 254 -1.45 0.11 -7.22
CA HIS A 254 -1.82 1.45 -7.68
C HIS A 254 -1.93 2.44 -6.51
N HIS A 255 -2.41 2.01 -5.35
CA HIS A 255 -2.59 2.92 -4.22
C HIS A 255 -1.34 3.07 -3.34
N LEU A 256 -0.52 2.02 -3.21
CA LEU A 256 0.60 2.00 -2.26
C LEU A 256 1.96 2.25 -2.92
N LEU A 257 2.20 1.82 -4.16
CA LEU A 257 3.54 1.97 -4.76
C LEU A 257 3.82 3.37 -5.27
N ILE A 258 2.78 4.09 -5.72
CA ILE A 258 2.93 5.44 -6.26
C ILE A 258 3.47 6.40 -5.19
N ILE A 259 3.06 6.21 -3.94
CA ILE A 259 3.44 7.07 -2.82
C ILE A 259 4.79 6.72 -2.17
N LEU A 260 5.39 5.57 -2.52
CA LEU A 260 6.66 5.16 -1.91
C LEU A 260 7.77 6.12 -2.33
N GLU A 261 8.63 6.49 -1.39
CA GLU A 261 9.88 7.16 -1.72
C GLU A 261 10.77 6.24 -2.57
N GLU A 262 11.78 6.80 -3.22
CA GLU A 262 12.67 6.05 -4.11
C GLU A 262 13.36 4.88 -3.40
N GLN A 263 13.81 5.10 -2.16
CA GLN A 263 14.45 4.07 -1.34
C GLN A 263 13.48 2.93 -0.98
N ASP A 264 12.26 3.27 -0.55
CA ASP A 264 11.25 2.27 -0.19
C ASP A 264 10.74 1.50 -1.41
N PHE A 265 10.67 2.16 -2.55
CA PHE A 265 10.36 1.51 -3.82
C PHE A 265 11.46 0.54 -4.25
N HIS A 266 12.74 0.90 -4.06
CA HIS A 266 13.86 -0.03 -4.25
C HIS A 266 13.71 -1.27 -3.37
N LEU A 267 13.44 -1.06 -2.07
CA LEU A 267 13.23 -2.15 -1.12
C LEU A 267 12.07 -3.06 -1.53
N PHE A 268 10.97 -2.48 -2.03
CA PHE A 268 9.86 -3.26 -2.57
C PHE A 268 10.30 -4.13 -3.76
N LEU A 269 11.03 -3.55 -4.72
CA LEU A 269 11.56 -4.27 -5.87
C LEU A 269 12.54 -5.39 -5.48
N ASP A 270 13.34 -5.21 -4.42
CA ASP A 270 14.23 -6.25 -3.89
C ASP A 270 13.49 -7.40 -3.19
N LEU A 271 12.29 -7.13 -2.67
CA LEU A 271 11.47 -8.13 -1.99
C LEU A 271 10.64 -8.98 -2.96
N ILE A 272 10.12 -8.38 -4.04
CA ILE A 272 9.27 -9.06 -5.03
C ILE A 272 9.81 -10.42 -5.51
N PRO A 273 11.11 -10.60 -5.85
CA PRO A 273 11.63 -11.86 -6.40
C PRO A 273 11.39 -13.07 -5.48
N LYS A 274 11.33 -12.86 -4.15
CA LYS A 274 11.06 -13.91 -3.15
C LYS A 274 9.63 -14.46 -3.24
N TYR A 275 8.71 -13.66 -3.78
CA TYR A 275 7.28 -13.95 -3.85
C TYR A 275 6.81 -14.37 -5.24
N LEU A 276 7.61 -14.09 -6.26
CA LEU A 276 7.36 -14.55 -7.62
C LEU A 276 7.52 -16.06 -7.74
N LYS A 277 6.57 -16.70 -8.43
CA LYS A 277 6.74 -18.05 -8.96
C LYS A 277 6.41 -18.00 -10.45
N PRO A 278 7.40 -17.68 -11.30
CA PRO A 278 7.16 -17.65 -12.74
C PRO A 278 6.66 -19.03 -13.17
N LYS A 279 5.53 -19.06 -13.88
CA LYS A 279 5.00 -20.31 -14.44
C LYS A 279 5.92 -20.73 -15.59
N SER A 280 6.45 -21.94 -15.57
CA SER A 280 7.30 -22.46 -16.65
C SER A 280 6.63 -22.43 -18.04
N GLU A 281 5.30 -22.38 -18.08
CA GLU A 281 4.47 -22.32 -19.28
C GLU A 281 4.32 -20.90 -19.88
N SER A 282 4.65 -19.83 -19.13
CA SER A 282 4.46 -18.43 -19.59
C SER A 282 5.52 -17.94 -20.58
N ILE A 283 6.58 -18.71 -20.79
CA ILE A 283 7.61 -18.41 -21.79
C ILE A 283 7.01 -18.53 -23.21
N ALA A 284 5.92 -19.30 -23.38
CA ALA A 284 5.29 -19.54 -24.67
C ALA A 284 4.17 -18.54 -25.03
N SER A 285 3.60 -17.81 -24.07
CA SER A 285 2.41 -16.95 -24.27
C SER A 285 2.69 -15.56 -24.83
N GLY A 286 3.94 -15.07 -24.75
CA GLY A 286 4.31 -13.77 -25.33
C GLY A 286 3.67 -12.54 -24.67
N ASN A 287 3.00 -12.69 -23.51
CA ASN A 287 2.44 -11.54 -22.80
C ASN A 287 3.55 -10.72 -22.12
N ALA A 288 3.44 -9.39 -22.24
CA ALA A 288 4.37 -8.41 -21.66
C ALA A 288 4.58 -8.56 -20.14
N SER A 289 3.53 -8.90 -19.39
CA SER A 289 3.57 -9.16 -17.95
C SER A 289 4.46 -10.34 -17.58
N ASP A 290 4.46 -11.40 -18.40
CA ASP A 290 5.22 -12.63 -18.14
C ASP A 290 6.72 -12.37 -18.23
N TRP A 291 7.13 -11.45 -19.11
CA TRP A 291 8.53 -11.02 -19.24
C TRP A 291 9.02 -10.21 -18.05
N LEU A 292 8.20 -9.28 -17.54
CA LEU A 292 8.56 -8.50 -16.36
C LEU A 292 8.75 -9.43 -15.15
N GLU A 293 7.88 -10.43 -14.98
CA GLU A 293 8.04 -11.43 -13.92
C GLU A 293 9.36 -12.21 -14.05
N ILE A 294 9.75 -12.60 -15.27
CA ILE A 294 11.03 -13.30 -15.51
C ILE A 294 12.22 -12.39 -15.16
N VAL A 295 12.18 -11.13 -15.59
CA VAL A 295 13.22 -10.14 -15.30
C VAL A 295 13.36 -9.95 -13.79
N LEU A 296 12.25 -9.69 -13.10
CA LEU A 296 12.23 -9.48 -11.65
C LEU A 296 12.70 -10.74 -10.91
N SER A 297 12.36 -11.94 -11.36
CA SER A 297 12.84 -13.18 -10.73
C SER A 297 14.38 -13.35 -10.78
N LYS A 298 15.02 -12.72 -11.77
CA LYS A 298 16.48 -12.73 -11.95
C LYS A 298 17.15 -11.48 -11.41
N TYR A 299 16.37 -10.48 -11.01
CA TYR A 299 16.84 -9.25 -10.41
C TYR A 299 17.51 -9.59 -9.08
N ARG A 300 18.84 -9.47 -9.06
CA ARG A 300 19.63 -9.40 -7.83
C ARG A 300 19.84 -7.91 -7.62
N GLY A 301 19.42 -7.36 -6.47
CA GLY A 301 19.37 -5.93 -6.12
C GLY A 301 20.67 -5.12 -6.17
N SER A 302 21.45 -5.29 -7.23
CA SER A 302 22.67 -4.58 -7.59
C SER A 302 22.50 -3.75 -8.86
N SER A 303 21.32 -3.78 -9.50
CA SER A 303 21.00 -2.91 -10.64
C SER A 303 20.31 -1.65 -10.13
N THR A 304 20.54 -0.52 -10.80
CA THR A 304 19.87 0.74 -10.44
C THR A 304 18.39 0.65 -10.83
N ILE A 305 17.49 1.29 -10.05
CA ILE A 305 16.05 1.39 -10.41
C ILE A 305 15.89 1.88 -11.84
N ASP A 306 16.75 2.80 -12.25
CA ASP A 306 16.90 3.34 -13.59
C ASP A 306 16.91 2.28 -14.70
N GLN A 307 17.68 1.21 -14.51
CA GLN A 307 17.74 0.11 -15.47
C GLN A 307 16.41 -0.64 -15.56
N LEU A 308 15.71 -0.83 -14.44
CA LEU A 308 14.37 -1.43 -14.45
C LEU A 308 13.32 -0.52 -15.08
N LEU A 309 13.41 0.80 -14.84
CA LEU A 309 12.51 1.79 -15.45
C LEU A 309 12.68 1.80 -16.97
N LEU A 310 13.94 1.90 -17.44
CA LEU A 310 14.27 1.86 -18.87
C LEU A 310 13.82 0.54 -19.51
N LEU A 311 14.13 -0.59 -18.86
CA LEU A 311 13.77 -1.90 -19.35
C LEU A 311 12.25 -2.04 -19.46
N ASN A 312 11.48 -1.63 -18.45
CA ASN A 312 10.03 -1.66 -18.52
C ASN A 312 9.48 -0.71 -19.61
N ALA A 313 10.06 0.47 -19.76
CA ALA A 313 9.64 1.44 -20.78
C ALA A 313 9.81 0.87 -22.21
N VAL A 314 10.98 0.30 -22.52
CA VAL A 314 11.30 -0.25 -23.84
C VAL A 314 10.48 -1.51 -24.16
N THR A 315 10.11 -2.28 -23.14
CA THR A 315 9.53 -3.62 -23.34
C THR A 315 8.01 -3.66 -23.26
N ASN A 316 7.45 -2.91 -22.31
CA ASN A 316 6.02 -2.96 -22.01
C ASN A 316 5.29 -1.68 -22.40
N GLN A 317 6.01 -0.57 -22.63
CA GLN A 317 5.43 0.75 -22.84
C GLN A 317 5.97 1.45 -24.10
N ALA A 318 6.32 0.68 -25.13
CA ALA A 318 6.94 1.20 -26.36
C ALA A 318 6.12 2.33 -27.02
N ARG A 319 4.78 2.29 -26.93
CA ARG A 319 3.92 3.36 -27.48
C ARG A 319 4.02 4.65 -26.68
N GLN A 320 4.04 4.53 -25.35
CA GLN A 320 4.15 5.65 -24.42
C GLN A 320 5.55 6.26 -24.49
N LEU A 321 6.59 5.43 -24.61
CA LEU A 321 7.96 5.89 -24.86
C LEU A 321 8.07 6.67 -26.17
N LEU A 322 7.46 6.17 -27.26
CA LEU A 322 7.42 6.90 -28.53
C LEU A 322 6.66 8.23 -28.42
N ARG A 323 5.63 8.29 -27.58
CA ARG A 323 4.90 9.53 -27.30
C ARG A 323 5.78 10.52 -26.54
N LEU A 324 6.46 10.06 -25.49
CA LEU A 324 7.42 10.85 -24.71
C LEU A 324 8.50 11.47 -25.61
N VAL A 325 9.10 10.66 -26.49
CA VAL A 325 10.11 11.13 -27.47
C VAL A 325 9.55 12.19 -28.41
N ARG A 326 8.27 12.09 -28.79
CA ARG A 326 7.64 13.07 -29.70
C ARG A 326 7.28 14.38 -29.01
N GLU A 327 6.75 14.29 -27.80
CA GLU A 327 6.19 15.43 -27.06
C GLU A 327 7.28 16.18 -26.27
N GLU A 328 8.18 15.47 -25.60
CA GLU A 328 9.18 16.06 -24.70
C GLU A 328 10.60 16.11 -25.27
N GLY A 329 10.89 15.30 -26.30
CA GLY A 329 12.21 15.28 -26.93
C GLY A 329 12.53 16.57 -27.68
N SER A 330 13.75 17.08 -27.49
CA SER A 330 14.30 18.14 -28.33
C SER A 330 14.43 17.65 -29.78
N GLU A 331 14.44 18.57 -30.75
CA GLU A 331 14.63 18.21 -32.17
C GLU A 331 15.98 17.51 -32.41
N GLU A 332 17.00 17.81 -31.60
CA GLU A 332 18.30 17.15 -31.65
C GLU A 332 18.22 15.68 -31.16
N GLU A 333 17.52 15.41 -30.06
CA GLU A 333 17.31 14.05 -29.54
C GLU A 333 16.46 13.21 -30.49
N LYS A 334 15.41 13.80 -31.07
CA LYS A 334 14.56 13.13 -32.07
C LYS A 334 15.36 12.70 -33.29
N GLU A 335 16.20 13.59 -33.80
CA GLU A 335 17.05 13.30 -34.97
C GLU A 335 18.14 12.28 -34.64
N LYS A 336 18.74 12.35 -33.44
CA LYS A 336 19.68 11.31 -32.94
C LYS A 336 19.03 9.94 -32.86
N ILE A 337 17.85 9.83 -32.23
CA ILE A 337 17.12 8.56 -32.13
C ILE A 337 16.78 8.03 -33.53
N ARG A 338 16.32 8.90 -34.44
CA ARG A 338 15.99 8.51 -35.82
C ARG A 338 17.20 7.94 -36.56
N ASN A 339 18.34 8.62 -36.46
CA ASN A 339 19.58 8.20 -37.11
C ASN A 339 20.12 6.89 -36.51
N LEU A 340 20.07 6.73 -35.19
CA LEU A 340 20.48 5.49 -34.52
C LEU A 340 19.58 4.31 -34.91
N VAL A 341 18.26 4.50 -34.91
CA VAL A 341 17.31 3.47 -35.34
C VAL A 341 17.53 3.09 -36.80
N PHE A 342 17.75 4.08 -37.68
CA PHE A 342 18.07 3.84 -39.08
C PHE A 342 19.35 3.00 -39.25
N GLN A 343 20.43 3.34 -38.54
CA GLN A 343 21.69 2.58 -38.57
C GLN A 343 21.55 1.16 -38.01
N ILE A 344 20.73 0.96 -36.98
CA ILE A 344 20.42 -0.37 -36.42
C ILE A 344 19.62 -1.20 -37.43
N CYS A 345 18.60 -0.61 -38.08
CA CYS A 345 17.81 -1.28 -39.11
C CYS A 345 18.66 -1.66 -40.33
N ASP A 346 19.52 -0.75 -40.79
CA ASP A 346 20.43 -1.01 -41.91
C ASP A 346 21.44 -2.11 -41.57
N SER A 347 21.97 -2.12 -40.34
CA SER A 347 22.88 -3.18 -39.86
C SER A 347 22.21 -4.55 -39.76
N SER A 348 20.90 -4.59 -39.46
CA SER A 348 20.12 -5.84 -39.38
C SER A 348 19.76 -6.44 -40.74
N SER A 349 19.74 -5.63 -41.80
CA SER A 349 19.46 -6.10 -43.16
C SER A 349 20.58 -6.94 -43.77
N TYR A 350 21.80 -6.86 -43.21
CA TYR A 350 22.95 -7.69 -43.58
C TYR A 350 23.04 -8.99 -42.77
N THR A 351 22.22 -9.16 -41.72
CA THR A 351 22.16 -10.35 -40.88
C THR A 351 20.75 -10.92 -40.89
N ASN A 352 20.42 -11.67 -41.95
CA ASN A 352 19.26 -12.58 -42.00
C ASN A 352 19.31 -13.72 -40.95
N ASP A 353 20.09 -13.56 -39.88
CA ASP A 353 20.37 -14.58 -38.90
C ASP A 353 20.32 -13.99 -37.49
N LEU A 354 19.16 -13.42 -37.14
CA LEU A 354 18.71 -13.41 -35.73
C LEU A 354 18.39 -14.84 -35.24
N ALA A 355 18.23 -15.80 -36.16
CA ALA A 355 17.98 -17.20 -35.88
C ALA A 355 19.10 -17.91 -35.08
N PRO A 356 20.40 -17.83 -35.43
CA PRO A 356 21.48 -18.43 -34.63
C PRO A 356 21.62 -17.80 -33.25
N LEU A 357 21.37 -16.49 -33.11
CA LEU A 357 21.31 -15.82 -31.80
C LEU A 357 20.17 -16.39 -30.93
N MET A 358 18.99 -16.64 -31.52
CA MET A 358 17.86 -17.26 -30.82
C MET A 358 18.03 -18.78 -30.59
N GLU A 359 18.73 -19.48 -31.48
CA GLU A 359 19.01 -20.92 -31.39
C GLU A 359 20.12 -21.20 -30.36
N GLU A 360 21.14 -20.34 -30.27
CA GLU A 360 22.18 -20.40 -29.24
C GLU A 360 21.65 -19.98 -27.85
N VAL A 361 20.62 -19.12 -27.81
CA VAL A 361 19.81 -18.84 -26.61
C VAL A 361 18.99 -20.06 -26.18
N SER A 362 18.52 -20.88 -27.12
CA SER A 362 17.70 -22.09 -26.86
C SER A 362 18.54 -23.34 -26.55
N LYS A 363 19.79 -23.42 -27.05
CA LYS A 363 20.70 -24.57 -26.87
C LYS A 363 21.46 -24.58 -25.54
N ARG A 364 21.44 -23.49 -24.76
CA ARG A 364 22.11 -23.46 -23.44
C ARG A 364 21.20 -24.06 -22.37
N LYS A 365 21.58 -25.26 -21.89
CA LYS A 365 21.01 -25.87 -20.68
C LYS A 365 21.12 -24.90 -19.48
N PRO A 366 20.20 -24.96 -18.50
CA PRO A 366 20.40 -24.29 -17.23
C PRO A 366 21.75 -24.74 -16.67
N LEU A 367 22.53 -23.84 -16.07
CA LEU A 367 23.70 -24.26 -15.31
C LEU A 367 23.26 -25.29 -14.27
N GLU A 368 23.63 -26.55 -14.48
CA GLU A 368 23.78 -27.52 -13.41
C GLU A 368 24.91 -26.97 -12.53
N ILE A 369 24.53 -26.31 -11.43
CA ILE A 369 25.48 -26.09 -10.35
C ILE A 369 25.59 -27.43 -9.64
N HIS A 370 26.73 -28.09 -9.85
CA HIS A 370 27.21 -29.23 -9.10
C HIS A 370 26.86 -29.09 -7.61
N ASN A 371 26.03 -30.02 -7.12
CA ASN A 371 26.04 -30.41 -5.72
C ASN A 371 27.48 -30.82 -5.39
N LYS A 372 28.12 -30.06 -4.51
CA LYS A 372 29.32 -30.53 -3.81
C LYS A 372 28.85 -31.20 -2.53
N GLU A 373 28.29 -32.40 -2.69
CA GLU A 373 28.44 -33.45 -1.69
C GLU A 373 29.79 -34.11 -1.98
N ASP A 374 30.76 -33.92 -1.08
CA ASP A 374 31.92 -34.81 -0.99
C ASP A 374 31.72 -35.69 0.23
N CYS A 375 31.51 -36.98 -0.08
CA CYS A 375 31.46 -38.11 0.83
C CYS A 375 32.87 -38.60 1.20
N GLY A 376 32.98 -39.21 2.38
CA GLY A 376 34.00 -40.19 2.75
C GLY A 376 34.10 -40.32 4.27
N SER A 377 33.88 -41.46 4.93
CA SER A 377 33.79 -42.85 4.49
C SER A 377 33.17 -43.71 5.61
N ASP A 378 32.52 -44.80 5.22
CA ASP A 378 31.87 -45.83 6.04
C ASP A 378 32.77 -46.52 7.10
N TYR A 379 32.16 -47.03 8.18
CA TYR A 379 32.10 -48.48 8.48
C TYR A 379 30.97 -48.83 9.47
N ASP A 380 30.35 -49.97 9.17
CA ASP A 380 29.19 -50.67 9.74
C ASP A 380 29.00 -50.78 11.26
N GLY A 381 27.74 -51.02 11.66
CA GLY A 381 27.49 -52.07 12.65
C GLY A 381 26.35 -51.89 13.66
N ARG A 382 25.15 -52.35 13.28
CA ARG A 382 24.16 -53.09 14.10
C ARG A 382 23.59 -52.50 15.41
N SER A 383 22.26 -52.72 15.47
CA SER A 383 21.45 -53.17 16.61
C SER A 383 20.69 -52.10 17.42
N SER A 384 19.36 -52.17 17.22
CA SER A 384 18.30 -52.10 18.23
C SER A 384 18.72 -51.89 19.68
N TRP A 385 18.06 -50.94 20.36
CA TRP A 385 17.36 -51.15 21.64
C TRP A 385 16.73 -49.84 22.13
N SER A 386 15.40 -49.81 22.20
CA SER A 386 14.66 -48.96 23.14
C SER A 386 14.65 -49.63 24.51
N PRO A 387 14.91 -48.90 25.62
CA PRO A 387 13.86 -48.79 26.65
C PRO A 387 13.83 -47.49 27.47
N LYS A 388 12.59 -46.99 27.62
CA LYS A 388 11.88 -46.55 28.86
C LYS A 388 12.59 -45.76 29.98
N HIS A 389 11.90 -44.66 30.31
CA HIS A 389 11.63 -44.05 31.63
C HIS A 389 12.76 -43.39 32.44
N LYS A 390 12.59 -42.09 32.73
CA LYS A 390 12.50 -41.59 34.12
C LYS A 390 11.91 -40.17 34.23
N LYS A 391 10.87 -40.06 35.06
CA LYS A 391 10.27 -38.84 35.61
C LYS A 391 11.25 -38.08 36.53
N ARG A 392 11.18 -36.74 36.54
CA ARG A 392 11.34 -35.82 37.71
C ARG A 392 11.13 -34.37 37.20
N ARG A 393 10.00 -33.67 37.41
CA ARG A 393 9.43 -32.96 38.59
C ARG A 393 10.30 -31.83 39.21
N LYS A 394 9.73 -30.60 39.09
CA LYS A 394 9.83 -29.37 39.93
C LYS A 394 11.11 -28.51 39.73
N HIS A 395 11.13 -27.17 39.75
CA HIS A 395 10.38 -26.16 40.54
C HIS A 395 10.34 -24.76 39.87
N LYS A 396 9.33 -23.98 40.27
CA LYS A 396 9.15 -22.51 40.17
C LYS A 396 10.42 -21.68 40.48
N ARG A 397 10.58 -20.52 39.81
CA ARG A 397 10.71 -19.21 40.50
C ARG A 397 10.56 -18.00 39.56
N LYS A 398 9.67 -17.09 39.99
CA LYS A 398 9.44 -15.72 39.51
C LYS A 398 10.70 -14.86 39.66
N ARG A 399 10.92 -13.92 38.74
CA ARG A 399 11.65 -12.69 39.04
C ARG A 399 11.06 -11.50 38.27
N LYS A 400 10.40 -10.63 39.03
CA LYS A 400 10.07 -9.25 38.66
C LYS A 400 11.38 -8.48 38.46
N ARG A 401 11.44 -7.59 37.45
CA ARG A 401 12.21 -6.35 37.50
C ARG A 401 11.34 -5.22 36.95
N LYS A 402 11.16 -4.20 37.79
CA LYS A 402 10.75 -2.84 37.42
C LYS A 402 12.00 -2.10 36.93
N LEU A 403 11.85 -1.19 35.98
CA LEU A 403 12.59 0.08 35.98
C LEU A 403 11.80 1.15 35.23
N ASP A 404 11.69 2.29 35.90
CA ASP A 404 11.09 3.58 35.50
C ASP A 404 11.93 4.26 34.39
N SER A 405 11.32 4.92 33.41
CA SER A 405 10.99 6.37 33.32
C SER A 405 12.02 7.25 32.58
N ALA A 406 11.50 7.93 31.55
CA ALA A 406 11.81 9.25 31.00
C ALA A 406 13.12 9.52 30.24
N GLU A 407 12.93 9.92 28.96
CA GLU A 407 13.56 11.05 28.24
C GLU A 407 12.95 11.01 26.81
N SER A 408 11.81 11.66 26.51
CA SER A 408 11.61 13.10 26.24
C SER A 408 12.55 13.66 25.17
N TYR A 409 12.16 13.53 23.90
CA TYR A 409 12.64 14.38 22.80
C TYR A 409 11.41 14.86 21.99
N GLU A 410 10.96 16.07 22.34
CA GLU A 410 10.26 17.02 21.45
C GLU A 410 11.31 17.50 20.42
N ASP A 411 11.11 17.42 19.11
CA ASP A 411 10.18 18.13 18.21
C ASP A 411 10.97 19.16 17.38
N GLU A 412 11.03 18.93 16.08
CA GLU A 412 11.26 19.94 15.05
C GLU A 412 10.64 19.41 13.73
N LEU A 413 9.32 19.24 13.76
CA LEU A 413 8.50 19.03 12.56
C LEU A 413 8.42 20.35 11.78
N VAL A 414 9.24 20.47 10.73
CA VAL A 414 9.14 21.54 9.74
C VAL A 414 7.82 21.39 8.98
N ASP A 415 6.99 22.42 9.14
CA ASP A 415 5.71 22.66 8.52
C ASP A 415 5.85 22.79 6.98
N PHE A 416 5.60 21.70 6.23
CA PHE A 416 5.37 21.77 4.79
C PHE A 416 3.90 21.52 4.48
N SER A 417 3.18 22.63 4.40
CA SER A 417 1.82 22.74 3.88
C SER A 417 1.78 22.33 2.39
N LEU A 418 1.40 21.09 2.12
CA LEU A 418 1.24 20.54 0.76
C LEU A 418 -0.16 20.80 0.19
N THR A 419 -0.65 22.03 0.33
CA THR A 419 -1.90 22.50 -0.29
C THR A 419 -1.73 22.95 -1.74
N ASN A 420 -0.50 22.98 -2.28
CA ASN A 420 -0.24 23.47 -3.65
C ASN A 420 -0.23 22.41 -4.75
N ASN A 421 -0.14 21.10 -4.45
CA ASN A 421 -0.15 20.08 -5.50
C ASN A 421 -1.55 19.50 -5.82
N ARG A 422 -2.60 19.98 -5.14
CA ARG A 422 -3.99 19.54 -5.38
C ARG A 422 -4.75 20.40 -6.40
N ARG A 423 -4.20 21.55 -6.83
CA ARG A 423 -4.93 22.50 -7.69
C ARG A 423 -4.73 22.32 -9.20
N ASP A 424 -3.74 21.53 -9.64
CA ASP A 424 -3.48 21.35 -11.08
C ASP A 424 -4.12 20.10 -11.71
N LEU A 425 -4.89 19.32 -10.94
CA LEU A 425 -5.61 18.13 -11.45
C LEU A 425 -7.15 18.28 -11.46
N GLN A 426 -7.69 19.45 -11.11
CA GLN A 426 -9.15 19.67 -11.04
C GLN A 426 -9.74 20.62 -12.10
N SER A 427 -9.01 20.97 -13.16
CA SER A 427 -9.58 21.74 -14.28
C SER A 427 -9.48 20.99 -15.62
N LYS A 428 -10.24 19.88 -15.73
CA LYS A 428 -10.81 19.37 -17.00
C LYS A 428 -11.77 18.24 -16.66
N ALA A 429 -12.95 18.62 -16.18
CA ALA A 429 -14.15 17.83 -16.41
C ALA A 429 -14.43 17.89 -17.92
N GLY A 430 -13.83 16.97 -18.66
CA GLY A 430 -14.07 16.74 -20.08
C GLY A 430 -14.15 15.24 -20.25
N ASP A 431 -15.32 14.79 -20.71
CA ASP A 431 -15.66 13.38 -20.90
C ASP A 431 -14.58 12.65 -21.70
N TRP A 432 -14.05 11.56 -21.14
CA TRP A 432 -13.13 10.67 -21.85
C TRP A 432 -13.93 9.76 -22.79
N LEU A 433 -14.11 10.21 -24.03
CA LEU A 433 -14.61 9.38 -25.12
C LEU A 433 -13.46 8.56 -25.74
N LEU A 434 -13.49 7.25 -25.54
CA LEU A 434 -12.75 6.30 -26.37
C LEU A 434 -13.46 6.19 -27.72
N SER A 435 -12.94 6.87 -28.74
CA SER A 435 -13.35 6.64 -30.14
C SER A 435 -12.53 5.49 -30.72
N THR A 436 -13.09 4.28 -30.75
CA THR A 436 -12.48 3.14 -31.45
C THR A 436 -13.04 2.90 -32.85
N ASP A 437 -14.08 3.61 -33.24
CA ASP A 437 -14.73 3.48 -34.53
C ASP A 437 -15.65 4.68 -34.73
N GLY A 438 -15.56 5.34 -35.89
CA GLY A 438 -16.21 6.62 -36.17
C GLY A 438 -17.74 6.58 -36.31
N TYR A 439 -18.46 6.01 -35.34
CA TYR A 439 -19.91 6.11 -35.21
C TYR A 439 -20.32 6.29 -33.74
N SER A 440 -20.89 7.45 -33.43
CA SER A 440 -21.47 7.77 -32.13
C SER A 440 -22.95 7.40 -32.08
N THR A 441 -23.33 6.53 -31.15
CA THR A 441 -24.71 6.45 -30.64
C THR A 441 -24.69 6.38 -29.13
N THR A 442 -25.42 7.31 -28.50
CA THR A 442 -25.60 7.44 -27.06
C THR A 442 -26.53 6.35 -26.52
N TRP A 443 -26.15 5.72 -25.41
CA TRP A 443 -27.09 4.95 -24.58
C TRP A 443 -27.18 5.61 -23.20
N SER A 444 -28.40 6.04 -22.87
CA SER A 444 -28.78 6.62 -21.59
C SER A 444 -29.31 5.54 -20.65
N SER A 445 -28.73 5.46 -19.47
CA SER A 445 -29.43 5.34 -18.17
C SER A 445 -28.40 5.33 -17.05
#